data_AF-A0A1Q4B8W5-F1
#
_entry.id   AF-A0A1Q4B8W5-F1
#
_cell.length_a   1.000
_cell.length_b   1.000
_cell.length_c   1.000
_cell.angle_alpha   90.00
_cell.angle_beta   90.00
_cell.angle_gamma   90.00
#
_symmetry.space_group_name_H-M   'P 1'
#
loop_
_entity.id
_entity.type
_entity.pdbx_description
1 polymer ?
#
loop_
_entity_poly.entity_id
_entity_poly.type
_entity_poly.pdbx_seq_one_letter_code
_entity_poly.pdbx_strand_id
1 'polypeptide(L)'
;MCSYIVEKVALYGSAKAQTDWRSIDTAHVYFDHPFHTPLDHALSIDFINEAAGGRERIAVELSAETARELVKAISAALDRGEMEHAGLNQY
;
A
#
# COMPACT_ATOMS: atom_id res chain seq x y z
N MET A 1 -21.51 -9.44 0.65
CA MET A 1 -21.04 -10.84 0.55
C MET A 1 -19.56 -10.76 0.24
N CYS A 2 -18.69 -11.10 1.20
CA CYS A 2 -17.24 -10.93 1.04
C CYS A 2 -16.70 -11.85 -0.06
N SER A 3 -15.81 -11.32 -0.90
CA SER A 3 -15.21 -12.08 -2.00
C SER A 3 -14.17 -13.10 -1.52
N TYR A 4 -13.64 -12.94 -0.30
CA TYR A 4 -12.52 -13.70 0.29
C TYR A 4 -11.23 -13.68 -0.55
N ILE A 5 -11.15 -12.82 -1.56
CA ILE A 5 -9.96 -12.67 -2.39
C ILE A 5 -9.05 -11.66 -1.69
N VAL A 6 -7.90 -12.14 -1.22
CA VAL A 6 -6.86 -11.32 -0.61
C VAL A 6 -5.53 -11.65 -1.29
N GLU A 7 -4.96 -10.67 -1.96
CA GLU A 7 -3.60 -10.74 -2.47
C GLU A 7 -2.63 -10.35 -1.36
N LYS A 8 -1.57 -11.13 -1.17
CA LYS A 8 -0.54 -10.88 -0.15
C LYS A 8 0.78 -10.51 -0.81
N VAL A 9 1.41 -9.47 -0.29
CA VAL A 9 2.71 -9.00 -0.77
C VAL A 9 3.68 -8.93 0.42
N ALA A 10 4.81 -9.64 0.33
CA ALA A 10 5.90 -9.47 1.27
C ALA A 10 6.60 -8.13 0.99
N LEU A 11 6.87 -7.37 2.05
CA LEU A 11 7.43 -6.02 1.98
C LEU A 11 8.74 -5.93 2.75
N TYR A 12 9.57 -4.99 2.33
CA TYR A 12 10.65 -4.43 3.15
C TYR A 12 10.45 -2.93 3.20
N GLY A 13 9.90 -2.43 4.30
CA GLY A 13 9.56 -1.01 4.37
C GLY A 13 9.21 -0.51 5.77
N SER A 14 8.84 0.76 5.80
CA SER A 14 8.31 1.42 6.99
C SER A 14 7.11 2.27 6.60
N ALA A 15 6.12 2.32 7.48
CA ALA A 15 4.93 3.14 7.31
C ALA A 15 4.83 4.17 8.44
N LYS A 16 4.39 5.37 8.08
CA LYS A 16 4.16 6.45 9.03
C LYS A 16 2.73 6.38 9.55
N ALA A 17 2.59 6.17 10.86
CA ALA A 17 1.34 6.39 11.58
C ALA A 17 1.27 7.85 12.09
N GLN A 18 0.26 8.19 12.89
CA GLN A 18 0.00 9.57 13.35
C GLN A 18 1.26 10.38 13.70
N THR A 19 2.11 9.85 14.58
CA THR A 19 3.34 10.51 15.05
C THR A 19 4.62 9.74 14.73
N ASP A 20 4.53 8.42 14.50
CA ASP A 20 5.68 7.52 14.52
C ASP A 20 5.78 6.67 13.25
N TRP A 21 7.01 6.35 12.87
CA TRP A 21 7.30 5.37 11.84
C TRP A 21 7.38 3.97 12.45
N ARG A 22 6.86 2.98 11.73
CA ARG A 22 6.91 1.57 12.14
C ARG A 22 7.36 0.72 10.96
N SER A 23 8.08 -0.35 11.23
CA SER A 23 8.43 -1.34 10.22
C SER A 23 7.18 -2.11 9.78
N ILE A 24 7.10 -2.40 8.49
CA ILE A 24 6.07 -3.23 7.87
C ILE A 24 6.76 -4.31 7.03
N ASP A 25 6.20 -5.51 7.04
CA ASP A 25 6.74 -6.67 6.33
C ASP A 25 5.74 -7.31 5.37
N THR A 26 4.48 -6.89 5.42
CA THR A 26 3.40 -7.50 4.65
C THR A 26 2.35 -6.46 4.28
N ALA A 27 1.82 -6.56 3.07
CA ALA A 27 0.57 -5.90 2.65
C ALA A 27 -0.48 -6.94 2.27
N HIS A 28 -1.71 -6.73 2.75
CA HIS A 28 -2.89 -7.43 2.27
C HIS A 28 -3.70 -6.49 1.38
N VAL A 29 -4.05 -6.94 0.18
CA VAL A 29 -4.79 -6.16 -0.81
C VAL A 29 -6.07 -6.91 -1.17
N TYR A 30 -7.21 -6.24 -1.03
CA TYR A 30 -8.52 -6.86 -1.28
C TYR A 30 -9.56 -5.84 -1.76
N PHE A 31 -10.62 -6.32 -2.41
CA PHE A 31 -11.70 -5.48 -2.92
C PHE A 31 -13.04 -5.93 -2.32
N ASP A 32 -13.60 -5.13 -1.42
CA ASP A 32 -14.81 -5.44 -0.66
C ASP A 32 -15.48 -4.15 -0.13
N HIS A 33 -16.49 -4.29 0.72
CA HIS A 33 -17.21 -3.19 1.37
C HIS A 33 -16.24 -2.42 2.31
N PRO A 34 -16.10 -1.10 2.13
CA PRO A 34 -15.30 -0.29 3.01
C PRO A 34 -15.93 -0.15 4.39
N PHE A 35 -15.09 0.17 5.37
CA PHE A 35 -15.52 0.50 6.73
C PHE A 35 -15.69 2.01 6.93
N HIS A 36 -14.82 2.83 6.33
CA HIS A 36 -14.79 4.28 6.57
C HIS A 36 -15.24 5.13 5.37
N THR A 37 -14.94 4.68 4.15
CA THR A 37 -15.21 5.44 2.93
C THR A 37 -16.66 5.22 2.47
N PRO A 38 -17.41 6.26 2.05
CA PRO A 38 -18.80 6.11 1.59
C PRO A 38 -18.87 5.57 0.15
N LEU A 39 -18.27 4.41 -0.09
CA LEU A 39 -18.33 3.68 -1.36
C LEU A 39 -19.07 2.36 -1.15
N ASP A 40 -19.69 1.84 -2.20
CA ASP A 40 -20.30 0.50 -2.16
C ASP A 40 -19.23 -0.59 -2.05
N HIS A 41 -18.13 -0.43 -2.81
CA HIS A 41 -16.94 -1.27 -2.76
C HIS A 41 -15.68 -0.42 -2.88
N ALA A 42 -14.62 -0.84 -2.19
CA ALA A 42 -13.32 -0.18 -2.17
C ALA A 42 -12.18 -1.20 -2.31
N LEU A 43 -11.08 -0.77 -2.92
CA LEU A 43 -9.80 -1.43 -2.74
C LEU A 43 -9.29 -1.07 -1.35
N SER A 44 -9.01 -2.07 -0.54
CA SER A 44 -8.34 -1.92 0.73
C SER A 44 -6.90 -2.43 0.66
N ILE A 45 -5.98 -1.70 1.30
CA ILE A 45 -4.60 -2.12 1.50
C ILE A 45 -4.30 -2.00 2.99
N ASP A 46 -3.99 -3.13 3.62
CA ASP A 46 -3.55 -3.19 5.01
C ASP A 46 -2.05 -3.45 5.06
N PHE A 47 -1.29 -2.45 5.51
CA PHE A 47 0.12 -2.65 5.84
C PHE A 47 0.25 -3.14 7.27
N ILE A 48 0.92 -4.29 7.44
CA ILE A 48 1.07 -4.95 8.74
C ILE A 48 2.54 -5.35 8.98
N ASN A 49 2.83 -5.66 10.23
CA ASN A 49 4.07 -6.30 10.64
C ASN A 49 3.72 -7.67 11.25
N GLU A 50 3.73 -8.71 10.42
CA GLU A 50 3.45 -10.09 10.83
C GLU A 50 4.51 -10.60 11.82
N ALA A 51 5.78 -10.24 11.63
CA ALA A 51 6.87 -10.59 12.54
C ALA A 51 6.67 -10.04 13.97
N ALA A 52 6.00 -8.90 14.11
CA ALA A 52 5.60 -8.29 15.38
C ALA A 52 4.20 -8.74 15.86
N GLY A 53 3.64 -9.78 15.24
CA GLY A 53 2.36 -10.40 15.65
C GLY A 53 1.12 -9.84 14.97
N GLY A 54 1.25 -8.96 13.97
CA GLY A 54 0.16 -8.58 13.04
C GLY A 54 -1.03 -7.85 13.66
N ARG A 55 -0.90 -7.32 14.88
CA ARG A 55 -2.00 -6.67 15.60
C ARG A 55 -2.29 -5.25 15.12
N GLU A 56 -1.25 -4.52 14.77
CA GLU A 56 -1.36 -3.16 14.25
C GLU A 56 -1.38 -3.19 12.73
N ARG A 57 -2.29 -2.42 12.15
CA ARG A 57 -2.41 -2.25 10.69
C ARG A 57 -2.57 -0.78 10.35
N ILE A 58 -1.98 -0.40 9.23
CA ILE A 58 -2.25 0.90 8.59
C ILE A 58 -3.08 0.57 7.36
N ALA A 59 -4.38 0.84 7.47
CA ALA A 59 -5.37 0.54 6.44
C ALA A 59 -5.58 1.75 5.53
N VAL A 60 -5.76 1.47 4.25
CA VAL A 60 -6.12 2.44 3.22
C VAL A 60 -7.36 1.92 2.49
N GLU A 61 -8.33 2.77 2.19
CA GLU A 61 -9.51 2.46 1.38
C GLU A 61 -9.57 3.42 0.20
N LEU A 62 -9.70 2.88 -1.02
CA LEU A 62 -9.70 3.65 -2.26
C LEU A 62 -10.82 3.18 -3.18
N SER A 63 -11.32 4.10 -4.03
CA SER A 63 -12.13 3.67 -5.18
C SER A 63 -11.29 2.81 -6.13
N ALA A 64 -11.94 1.92 -6.88
CA ALA A 64 -11.26 1.10 -7.88
C ALA A 64 -10.59 1.94 -9.00
N GLU A 65 -11.12 3.12 -9.29
CA GLU A 65 -10.54 4.05 -10.25
C GLU A 65 -9.23 4.64 -9.71
N THR A 66 -9.28 5.28 -8.54
CA THR A 66 -8.10 5.90 -7.91
C THR A 66 -7.03 4.87 -7.58
N ALA A 67 -7.41 3.65 -7.22
CA ALA A 67 -6.47 2.55 -7.03
C ALA A 67 -5.64 2.25 -8.29
N ARG A 68 -6.27 2.23 -9.48
CA ARG A 68 -5.54 2.00 -10.75
C ARG A 68 -4.65 3.18 -11.11
N GLU A 69 -5.12 4.41 -10.86
CA GLU A 69 -4.28 5.60 -11.04
C GLU A 69 -3.09 5.62 -10.08
N LEU A 70 -3.26 5.16 -8.84
CA LEU A 70 -2.18 5.01 -7.88
C LEU A 70 -1.10 4.03 -8.37
N VAL A 71 -1.47 2.89 -8.95
CA VAL A 71 -0.50 1.94 -9.53
C VAL A 71 0.34 2.58 -10.64
N LYS A 72 -0.31 3.37 -11.51
CA LYS A 72 0.40 4.12 -12.56
C LYS A 72 1.36 5.15 -11.95
N ALA A 73 0.90 5.89 -10.94
CA ALA A 73 1.72 6.89 -10.26
C ALA A 73 2.92 6.27 -9.52
N ILE A 74 2.74 5.12 -8.87
CA ILE A 74 3.82 4.35 -8.23
C ILE A 74 4.88 3.98 -9.26
N SER A 75 4.46 3.39 -10.39
CA SER A 75 5.38 2.96 -11.45
C SER A 75 6.18 4.16 -12.00
N ALA A 76 5.48 5.25 -12.32
CA ALA A 76 6.12 6.46 -12.83
C ALA A 76 7.08 7.12 -11.82
N ALA A 77 6.81 7.03 -10.52
CA ALA A 77 7.69 7.55 -9.48
C ALA A 77 8.99 6.73 -9.37
N LEU A 78 8.90 5.40 -9.47
CA LEU A 78 10.05 4.50 -9.50
C LEU A 78 10.92 4.80 -10.72
N ASP A 79 10.34 4.80 -11.92
CA ASP A 79 11.06 5.06 -13.17
C ASP A 79 11.84 6.40 -13.11
N ARG A 80 11.18 7.46 -12.65
CA ARG A 80 11.80 8.79 -12.53
C ARG A 80 12.89 8.83 -11.46
N GLY A 81 12.65 8.21 -10.31
CA GLY A 81 13.63 8.17 -9.22
C GLY A 81 14.90 7.43 -9.62
N GLU A 82 14.75 6.28 -10.30
CA GLU A 82 15.88 5.49 -10.80
C GLU A 82 16.69 6.26 -11.85
N MET A 83 16.02 6.94 -12.79
CA MET A 83 16.69 7.77 -13.79
C MET A 83 17.50 8.91 -13.16
N GLU A 84 16.93 9.62 -12.18
CA GLU A 84 17.59 10.73 -11.48
C GLU A 84 18.83 10.22 -10.71
N HIS A 85 18.68 9.16 -9.92
CA HIS A 85 19.79 8.59 -9.15
C HIS A 85 20.86 7.90 -10.02
N ALA A 86 20.49 7.38 -11.19
CA ALA A 86 21.44 6.88 -12.18
C ALA A 86 22.22 8.01 -12.88
N GLY A 87 21.61 9.19 -13.03
CA GLY A 87 22.24 10.39 -13.59
C GLY A 87 23.20 11.10 -12.62
N LEU A 88 22.93 11.03 -11.31
CA LEU A 88 23.75 11.65 -10.25
C LEU A 88 25.03 10.87 -9.90
N ASN A 89 25.22 9.66 -10.42
CA ASN A 89 26.41 8.83 -10.19
C ASN A 89 27.48 8.98 -11.31
N GLN A 90 27.39 10.00 -12.16
CA GLN A 90 28.29 10.19 -13.32
C GLN A 90 29.25 11.38 -13.20
N TYR A 91 29.49 11.91 -11.99
CA TYR A 91 30.48 12.97 -11.76
C TYR A 91 31.39 12.66 -10.56
#